data_AF-A0A5M3WDZ2-F1
#
_entry.id   AF-A0A5M3WDZ2-F1
#
_cell.length_a   1.000
_cell.length_b   1.000
_cell.length_c   1.000
_cell.angle_alpha   90.00
_cell.angle_beta   90.00
_cell.angle_gamma   90.00
#
_symmetry.space_group_name_H-M   'P 1'
#
loop_
_entity.id
_entity.type
_entity.pdbx_description
1 polymer ?
#
loop_
_entity_poly.entity_id
_entity_poly.type
_entity_poly.pdbx_seq_one_letter_code
_entity_poly.pdbx_strand_id
1 'polypeptide(L)'
;MSVVTRILRAIATVALWVSCCGVSSYLSARVHDIPALTQRGYAVGDLVGLVVSWTPAIILGALARLVSYRARDGLMYLIPVYGPFIFAPTILWRVAYLPRRDWQPRPDEIDMAIREVV
;
A
#
# COMPACT_ATOMS: atom_id res chain seq x y z
N MET A 1 22.39 11.99 3.84
CA MET A 1 21.24 11.68 4.73
C MET A 1 21.76 11.21 6.07
N SER A 2 21.38 11.85 7.18
CA SER A 2 21.85 11.46 8.52
C SER A 2 21.22 10.14 8.98
N VAL A 3 21.86 9.47 9.95
CA VAL A 3 21.35 8.22 10.54
C VAL A 3 19.95 8.39 11.12
N VAL A 4 19.69 9.53 11.78
CA VAL A 4 18.39 9.87 12.36
C VAL A 4 17.28 9.89 11.30
N THR A 5 17.52 10.50 10.13
CA THR A 5 16.52 10.53 9.06
C THR A 5 16.21 9.13 8.51
N ARG A 6 17.21 8.24 8.44
CA ARG A 6 17.00 6.84 8.04
C ARG A 6 16.12 6.09 9.04
N ILE A 7 16.38 6.27 10.33
CA ILE A 7 15.60 5.63 11.40
C ILE A 7 14.15 6.12 11.38
N LEU A 8 13.93 7.44 11.32
CA LEU A 8 12.58 8.02 11.26
C LEU A 8 11.80 7.51 10.04
N ARG A 9 12.44 7.43 8.87
CA ARG A 9 11.84 6.88 7.66
C ARG A 9 11.46 5.41 7.84
N ALA A 10 12.31 4.61 8.47
CA ALA A 10 12.02 3.20 8.74
C ALA A 10 10.84 3.04 9.69
N ILE A 11 10.80 3.80 10.79
CA ILE A 11 9.68 3.81 11.74
C ILE A 11 8.38 4.20 11.03
N ALA A 12 8.39 5.29 10.24
CA ALA A 12 7.22 5.72 9.49
C ALA A 12 6.76 4.66 8.48
N THR A 13 7.70 3.98 7.81
CA THR A 13 7.39 2.91 6.85
C THR A 13 6.73 1.72 7.54
N VAL A 14 7.26 1.28 8.68
CA VAL A 14 6.69 0.18 9.47
C VAL A 14 5.32 0.56 10.01
N ALA A 15 5.16 1.79 10.53
CA ALA A 15 3.87 2.29 11.01
C ALA A 15 2.81 2.29 9.89
N LEU A 16 3.14 2.85 8.72
CA LEU A 16 2.25 2.84 7.56
C LEU A 16 1.91 1.41 7.10
N TRP A 17 2.89 0.51 7.14
CA TRP A 17 2.70 -0.89 6.74
C TRP A 17 1.76 -1.63 7.68
N VAL A 18 1.96 -1.49 8.99
CA VAL A 18 1.07 -2.06 10.01
C VAL A 18 -0.33 -1.47 9.88
N SER A 19 -0.45 -0.14 9.74
CA SER A 19 -1.76 0.52 9.62
C SER A 19 -2.51 0.13 8.34
N CYS A 20 -1.82 0.01 7.20
CA CYS A 20 -2.47 -0.29 5.93
C CYS A 20 -2.71 -1.80 5.76
N CYS A 21 -1.66 -2.61 5.88
CA CYS A 21 -1.70 -4.05 5.59
C CYS A 21 -2.06 -4.87 6.83
N GLY A 22 -1.47 -4.53 7.99
CA GLY A 22 -1.67 -5.26 9.24
C GLY A 22 -3.11 -5.15 9.75
N VAL A 23 -3.65 -3.93 9.82
CA VAL A 23 -5.04 -3.69 10.26
C VAL A 23 -6.04 -4.34 9.33
N SER A 24 -5.87 -4.20 8.01
CA SER A 24 -6.74 -4.87 7.02
C SER A 24 -6.72 -6.40 7.18
N SER A 25 -5.54 -7.00 7.31
CA SER A 25 -5.42 -8.46 7.51
C SER A 25 -6.05 -8.92 8.82
N TYR A 26 -5.83 -8.16 9.90
CA TYR A 26 -6.42 -8.44 11.21
C TYR A 26 -7.95 -8.36 11.16
N LEU A 27 -8.50 -7.28 10.58
CA LEU A 27 -9.94 -7.11 10.44
C LEU A 27 -10.55 -8.23 9.59
N SER A 28 -9.91 -8.59 8.48
CA SER A 28 -10.35 -9.70 7.62
C SER A 28 -10.43 -11.02 8.39
N ALA A 29 -9.46 -11.32 9.26
CA ALA A 29 -9.46 -12.53 10.06
C ALA A 29 -10.56 -12.55 11.15
N ARG A 30 -11.02 -11.36 11.56
CA ARG A 30 -12.05 -11.17 12.60
C ARG A 30 -13.46 -11.02 12.05
N VAL A 31 -13.65 -11.06 10.73
CA VAL A 31 -14.97 -10.89 10.11
C VAL A 31 -15.96 -11.96 10.58
N HIS A 32 -15.52 -13.20 10.78
CA HIS A 32 -16.38 -14.31 11.23
C HIS A 32 -16.72 -14.25 12.73
N ASP A 33 -16.02 -13.44 13.51
CA ASP A 33 -16.34 -13.19 14.92
C ASP A 33 -17.54 -12.23 15.07
N ILE A 34 -18.01 -11.60 13.97
CA ILE A 34 -19.11 -10.63 13.97
C ILE A 34 -20.45 -11.36 13.85
N PRO A 35 -21.28 -11.42 14.92
CA PRO A 35 -22.51 -12.21 14.91
C PRO A 35 -23.50 -11.78 13.82
N ALA A 36 -23.55 -10.48 13.53
CA ALA A 36 -24.43 -9.91 12.50
C ALA A 36 -24.10 -10.40 11.08
N LEU A 37 -22.83 -10.71 10.77
CA LEU A 37 -22.43 -11.23 9.47
C LEU A 37 -22.65 -12.75 9.40
N THR A 38 -22.36 -13.46 10.50
CA THR A 38 -22.60 -14.91 10.60
C THR A 38 -24.10 -15.24 10.47
N GLN A 39 -24.98 -14.41 11.04
CA GLN A 39 -26.44 -14.54 10.88
C GLN A 39 -26.92 -14.36 9.43
N ARG A 40 -26.19 -13.61 8.60
CA ARG A 40 -26.49 -13.44 7.17
C ARG A 40 -25.92 -14.55 6.28
N GLY A 41 -25.19 -15.51 6.87
CA GLY A 41 -24.60 -16.65 6.19
C GLY A 41 -23.11 -16.48 5.89
N TYR A 42 -22.39 -17.61 5.86
CA TYR A 42 -20.93 -17.66 5.67
C TYR A 42 -20.46 -16.92 4.40
N ALA A 43 -21.21 -17.02 3.31
CA ALA A 43 -20.88 -16.33 2.05
C ALA A 43 -20.78 -14.79 2.19
N VAL A 44 -21.60 -14.18 3.05
CA VAL A 44 -21.55 -12.74 3.30
C VAL A 44 -20.30 -12.39 4.12
N GLY A 45 -19.95 -13.22 5.11
CA GLY A 45 -18.72 -13.09 5.88
C GLY A 45 -17.48 -13.22 4.97
N ASP A 46 -17.44 -14.22 4.11
CA ASP A 46 -16.33 -14.45 3.17
C ASP A 46 -16.14 -13.25 2.22
N LEU A 47 -17.23 -12.72 1.67
CA LEU A 47 -17.20 -11.57 0.77
C LEU A 47 -16.68 -10.32 1.49
N VAL A 48 -17.14 -10.06 2.72
CA VAL A 48 -16.66 -8.93 3.53
C VAL A 48 -15.17 -9.11 3.87
N GLY A 49 -14.75 -10.29 4.29
CA GLY A 49 -13.34 -10.60 4.56
C GLY A 49 -12.46 -10.33 3.35
N LEU A 50 -12.88 -10.83 2.18
CA LEU A 50 -12.18 -10.64 0.92
C LEU A 50 -12.08 -9.14 0.55
N VAL A 51 -13.18 -8.39 0.61
CA VAL A 51 -13.18 -6.94 0.36
C VAL A 51 -12.23 -6.21 1.32
N VAL A 52 -12.30 -6.51 2.62
CA VAL A 52 -11.43 -5.91 3.64
C VAL A 52 -9.97 -6.21 3.34
N SER A 53 -9.63 -7.45 2.99
CA SER A 53 -8.26 -7.89 2.67
C SER A 53 -7.70 -7.24 1.40
N TRP A 54 -8.56 -6.83 0.45
CA TRP A 54 -8.14 -6.22 -0.81
C TRP A 54 -8.04 -4.69 -0.73
N THR A 55 -8.55 -4.06 0.33
CA THR A 55 -8.43 -2.60 0.53
C THR A 55 -7.01 -2.05 0.40
N PRO A 56 -5.93 -2.74 0.86
CA PRO A 56 -4.58 -2.21 0.71
C PRO A 56 -4.14 -2.13 -0.75
N ALA A 57 -4.64 -2.99 -1.65
CA ALA A 57 -4.31 -2.91 -3.08
C ALA A 57 -4.79 -1.58 -3.69
N ILE A 58 -5.96 -1.10 -3.27
CA ILE A 58 -6.52 0.18 -3.73
C ILE A 58 -5.71 1.35 -3.19
N ILE A 59 -5.41 1.32 -1.88
CA ILE A 59 -4.61 2.37 -1.20
C ILE A 59 -3.21 2.44 -1.81
N LEU A 60 -2.54 1.30 -1.97
CA LEU A 60 -1.22 1.21 -2.57
C LEU A 60 -1.23 1.62 -4.05
N GLY A 61 -2.31 1.33 -4.80
CA GLY A 61 -2.48 1.83 -6.16
C GLY A 61 -2.59 3.35 -6.23
N ALA A 62 -3.28 3.99 -5.28
CA ALA A 62 -3.33 5.45 -5.20
C ALA A 62 -1.95 6.04 -4.83
N LEU A 63 -1.29 5.47 -3.83
CA LEU A 63 0.03 5.91 -3.37
C LEU A 63 1.14 5.66 -4.40
N ALA A 64 1.02 4.58 -5.19
CA ALA A 64 1.95 4.22 -6.25
C ALA A 64 2.18 5.37 -7.24
N ARG A 65 1.12 6.14 -7.55
CA ARG A 65 1.19 7.30 -8.45
C ARG A 65 2.11 8.41 -7.93
N LEU A 66 2.24 8.54 -6.60
CA LEU A 66 3.11 9.55 -5.97
C LEU A 66 4.59 9.15 -5.97
N VAL A 67 4.86 7.87 -6.17
CA VAL A 67 6.20 7.28 -6.07
C VAL A 67 6.67 6.64 -7.39
N SER A 68 6.07 7.10 -8.49
CA SER A 68 6.39 6.76 -9.88
C SER A 68 6.21 5.30 -10.26
N TYR A 69 5.28 4.65 -9.59
CA TYR A 69 4.64 3.43 -10.04
C TYR A 69 3.31 3.76 -10.72
N ARG A 70 2.77 2.81 -11.47
CA ARG A 70 1.44 2.95 -12.05
C ARG A 70 0.38 2.55 -11.02
N ALA A 71 -0.81 3.14 -11.13
CA ALA A 71 -1.92 2.77 -10.23
C ALA A 71 -2.26 1.27 -10.28
N ARG A 72 -2.16 0.66 -11.46
CA ARG A 72 -2.35 -0.78 -11.65
C ARG A 72 -1.33 -1.66 -10.92
N ASP A 73 -0.16 -1.12 -10.61
CA ASP A 73 0.87 -1.87 -9.88
C ASP A 73 0.40 -2.14 -8.44
N GLY A 74 -0.60 -1.41 -7.93
CA GLY A 74 -1.29 -1.72 -6.67
C GLY A 74 -1.85 -3.14 -6.61
N LEU A 75 -2.21 -3.74 -7.77
CA LEU A 75 -2.66 -5.13 -7.85
C LEU A 75 -1.56 -6.15 -7.48
N MET A 76 -0.28 -5.75 -7.52
CA MET A 76 0.83 -6.60 -7.04
C MET A 76 0.70 -6.93 -5.54
N TYR A 77 -0.08 -6.14 -4.79
CA TYR A 77 -0.43 -6.46 -3.41
C TYR A 77 -1.16 -7.81 -3.27
N LEU A 78 -1.94 -8.19 -4.28
CA LEU A 78 -2.74 -9.42 -4.25
C LEU A 78 -1.89 -10.69 -4.42
N ILE A 79 -0.61 -10.55 -4.81
CA ILE A 79 0.31 -11.68 -4.91
C ILE A 79 0.65 -12.13 -3.48
N PRO A 80 0.33 -13.38 -3.10
CA PRO A 80 0.61 -13.87 -1.76
C PRO A 80 2.09 -13.71 -1.40
N VAL A 81 2.36 -13.32 -0.16
CA VAL A 81 3.70 -13.04 0.39
C VAL A 81 4.39 -11.83 -0.26
N TYR A 82 4.56 -11.80 -1.58
CA TYR A 82 5.24 -10.71 -2.30
C TYR A 82 4.54 -9.36 -2.08
N GLY A 83 3.23 -9.32 -2.25
CA GLY A 83 2.44 -8.10 -2.14
C GLY A 83 2.56 -7.45 -0.76
N PRO A 84 2.20 -8.17 0.31
CA PRO A 84 2.27 -7.63 1.67
C PRO A 84 3.69 -7.40 2.18
N PHE A 85 4.67 -8.26 1.86
CA PHE A 85 5.98 -8.20 2.53
C PHE A 85 7.09 -7.56 1.68
N ILE A 86 6.91 -7.40 0.37
CA ILE A 86 7.92 -6.81 -0.52
C ILE A 86 7.38 -5.55 -1.20
N PHE A 87 6.25 -5.66 -1.88
CA PHE A 87 5.68 -4.55 -2.65
C PHE A 87 5.18 -3.41 -1.75
N ALA A 88 4.34 -3.72 -0.76
CA ALA A 88 3.79 -2.70 0.13
C ALA A 88 4.87 -1.93 0.90
N PRO A 89 5.87 -2.57 1.56
CA PRO A 89 6.95 -1.85 2.22
C PRO A 89 7.78 -0.99 1.27
N THR A 90 7.99 -1.44 0.02
CA THR A 90 8.73 -0.67 -0.99
C THR A 90 8.01 0.63 -1.36
N ILE A 91 6.70 0.58 -1.59
CA ILE A 91 5.88 1.78 -1.87
C ILE A 91 5.88 2.70 -0.66
N LEU A 92 5.62 2.16 0.53
CA LEU A 92 5.51 2.94 1.77
C LEU A 92 6.84 3.58 2.17
N TRP A 93 7.97 2.92 1.90
CA TRP A 93 9.31 3.48 2.08
C TRP A 93 9.54 4.72 1.22
N ARG A 94 9.03 4.73 -0.02
CA ARG A 94 9.09 5.90 -0.89
C ARG A 94 8.15 7.00 -0.41
N VAL A 95 6.91 6.65 -0.05
CA VAL A 95 5.91 7.61 0.48
C VAL A 95 6.42 8.31 1.75
N ALA A 96 7.02 7.56 2.68
CA ALA A 96 7.54 8.08 3.95
C ALA A 96 8.67 9.11 3.78
N TYR A 97 9.24 9.25 2.58
CA TYR A 97 10.33 10.18 2.31
C TYR A 97 9.92 11.41 1.49
N LEU A 98 8.67 11.47 1.03
CA LEU A 98 8.15 12.66 0.35
C LEU A 98 8.26 13.90 1.26
N PRO A 99 8.60 15.09 0.72
CA PRO A 99 8.83 15.38 -0.71
C PRO A 99 10.27 15.12 -1.19
N ARG A 100 11.17 14.63 -0.32
CA ARG A 100 12.57 14.36 -0.69
C ARG A 100 12.63 13.06 -1.48
N ARG A 101 12.71 13.16 -2.79
CA ARG A 101 12.65 12.00 -3.66
C ARG A 101 14.05 11.40 -3.88
N ASP A 102 14.22 10.11 -3.58
CA ASP A 102 15.49 9.37 -3.78
C ASP A 102 15.44 8.30 -4.89
N TRP A 103 14.29 8.14 -5.56
CA TRP A 103 14.10 7.20 -6.67
C TRP A 103 13.93 7.92 -8.01
N GLN A 104 14.37 7.26 -9.09
CA GLN A 104 14.28 7.82 -10.44
C GLN A 104 12.83 8.06 -10.88
N PRO A 105 12.54 9.17 -11.58
CA PRO A 105 11.29 9.40 -12.29
C PRO A 105 11.07 8.36 -13.38
N ARG A 106 9.79 8.12 -13.67
CA ARG A 106 9.41 7.20 -14.74
C ARG A 106 9.70 7.88 -16.09
N PRO A 107 10.05 7.15 -17.16
CA PRO A 107 10.36 7.77 -18.46
C PRO A 107 9.28 8.75 -18.97
N ASP A 108 8.00 8.43 -18.78
CA ASP A 108 6.88 9.30 -19.17
C ASP A 108 6.74 10.56 -18.29
N GLU A 109 7.15 10.50 -17.02
CA GLU A 109 7.21 11.69 -16.16
C GLU A 109 8.36 12.61 -16.58
N ILE A 110 9.47 12.04 -17.05
CA ILE A 110 10.61 12.80 -17.58
C ILE A 110 10.21 13.54 -18.85
N ASP A 111 9.53 12.85 -19.77
CA ASP A 111 9.04 13.46 -21.01
C ASP A 111 8.06 14.61 -20.75
N MET A 112 7.16 14.47 -19.76
CA MET A 112 6.27 15.55 -19.34
C MET A 112 7.03 16.73 -18.72
N ALA A 113 7.97 16.46 -17.81
CA ALA A 113 8.75 17.51 -17.17
C ALA A 113 9.62 18.30 -18.18
N ILE A 114 10.15 17.64 -19.22
CA ILE A 114 10.88 18.31 -20.30
C ILE A 114 9.93 19.21 -21.10
N ARG A 115 8.71 18.76 -21.40
CA ARG A 115 7.70 19.55 -22.12
C ARG A 115 7.21 20.77 -21.36
N GLU A 116 7.21 20.75 -20.03
CA GLU A 116 6.79 21.90 -19.21
C GLU A 116 7.86 23.01 -19.13
N VAL A 117 9.12 22.69 -19.45
CA VAL A 117 10.27 23.62 -19.33
C VAL A 117 10.59 24.31 -20.68
N VAL A 118 10.15 23.74 -21.80
CA VAL A 118 10.32 24.28 -23.17
C VAL A 118 9.10 25.09 -23.58
#